data_AF-A0A645F059-F1
#
_entry.id   AF-A0A645F059-F1
#
_cell.length_a   1.000
_cell.length_b   1.000
_cell.length_c   1.000
_cell.angle_alpha   90.00
_cell.angle_beta   90.00
_cell.angle_gamma   90.00
#
_symmetry.space_group_name_H-M   'P 1'
#
loop_
_entity.id
_entity.type
_entity.pdbx_description
1 polymer ?
#
loop_
_entity_poly.entity_id
_entity_poly.type
_entity_poly.pdbx_seq_one_letter_code
_entity_poly.pdbx_strand_id
1 'polypeptide(L)'
;MEALRWLEYLKPEGKIVYNNYRMDSMPVLTGKAEYKENEIEAELERLDARKLNAADKAVELGNAKVMNIILLGALVKSMELDHINWENIIKDNVKEKFIDINIKAFNEGMKLVTKEAVATN
;
A
#
# COMPACT_ATOMS: atom_id res chain seq x y z
N MET A 1 11.18 8.48 -3.42
CA MET A 1 9.95 7.81 -2.95
C MET A 1 10.34 6.53 -2.20
N GLU A 2 9.63 6.21 -1.11
CA GLU A 2 9.99 5.07 -0.22
C GLU A 2 10.05 3.73 -0.92
N ALA A 3 9.08 3.37 -1.77
CA ALA A 3 9.06 2.02 -2.37
C ALA A 3 10.34 1.70 -3.19
N LEU A 4 10.88 2.67 -3.94
CA LEU A 4 12.12 2.48 -4.69
C LEU A 4 13.38 2.39 -3.81
N ARG A 5 13.36 2.95 -2.58
CA ARG A 5 14.50 2.86 -1.65
C ARG A 5 14.77 1.43 -1.19
N TRP A 6 13.73 0.59 -1.17
CA TRP A 6 13.80 -0.78 -0.66
C TRP A 6 13.86 -1.83 -1.78
N LEU A 7 13.95 -1.39 -3.05
CA LEU A 7 13.88 -2.28 -4.20
C LEU A 7 14.98 -3.35 -4.20
N GLU A 8 16.17 -3.04 -3.68
CA GLU A 8 17.29 -3.99 -3.59
C GLU A 8 16.99 -5.24 -2.72
N TYR A 9 16.02 -5.14 -1.81
CA TYR A 9 15.61 -6.26 -0.95
C TYR A 9 14.48 -7.09 -1.57
N LEU A 10 13.94 -6.65 -2.70
CA LEU A 10 12.85 -7.33 -3.38
C LEU A 10 13.39 -8.40 -4.32
N LYS A 11 12.94 -9.64 -4.14
CA LYS A 11 13.21 -10.72 -5.11
C LYS A 11 12.59 -10.40 -6.48
N PRO A 12 13.06 -10.99 -7.58
CA PRO A 12 12.53 -10.72 -8.92
C PRO A 12 11.00 -10.91 -9.06
N GLU A 13 10.44 -11.91 -8.38
CA GLU A 13 8.99 -12.20 -8.36
C GLU A 13 8.27 -11.56 -7.16
N GLY A 14 8.92 -10.58 -6.53
CA GLY A 14 8.35 -9.85 -5.42
C GLY A 14 7.18 -8.97 -5.88
N LYS A 15 6.26 -8.70 -4.97
CA LYS A 15 5.11 -7.83 -5.24
C LYS A 15 5.34 -6.47 -4.58
N ILE A 16 5.08 -5.40 -5.32
CA ILE A 16 5.14 -4.03 -4.82
C ILE A 16 3.71 -3.50 -4.74
N VAL A 17 3.34 -2.98 -3.58
CA VAL A 17 2.11 -2.20 -3.38
C VAL A 17 2.54 -0.84 -2.86
N TYR A 18 2.10 0.24 -3.50
CA TYR A 18 2.47 1.59 -3.08
C TYR A 18 1.25 2.53 -3.07
N ASN A 19 1.34 3.54 -2.22
CA ASN A 19 0.34 4.60 -2.15
C ASN A 19 0.70 5.72 -3.13
N ASN A 20 -0.27 6.16 -3.93
CA ASN A 20 -0.16 7.35 -4.75
C ASN A 20 -0.32 8.62 -3.90
N TYR A 21 0.55 8.77 -2.91
CA TYR A 21 0.53 9.87 -1.98
C TYR A 21 1.89 10.55 -1.98
N ARG A 22 1.93 11.80 -2.46
CA ARG A 22 3.16 12.57 -2.52
C ARG A 22 3.56 13.06 -1.14
N MET A 23 4.79 12.75 -0.75
CA MET A 23 5.42 13.28 0.45
C MET A 23 6.78 13.87 0.09
N ASP A 24 6.88 15.19 0.17
CA ASP A 24 8.12 15.89 -0.13
C ASP A 24 9.11 15.72 1.04
N SER A 25 10.29 15.23 0.71
CA SER A 25 11.40 15.11 1.67
C SER A 25 12.02 16.48 1.97
N MET A 26 12.76 16.60 3.08
CA MET A 26 13.42 17.87 3.45
C MET A 26 14.31 18.45 2.32
N PRO A 27 15.13 17.67 1.59
CA PRO A 27 15.86 18.19 0.43
C PRO A 27 14.95 18.76 -0.67
N VAL A 28 13.80 18.14 -0.94
CA VAL A 28 12.83 18.63 -1.93
C VAL A 28 12.19 19.94 -1.46
N LEU A 29 11.72 19.97 -0.21
CA LEU A 29 11.12 21.17 0.39
C LEU A 29 12.09 22.36 0.45
N THR A 30 13.39 22.09 0.60
CA THR A 30 14.44 23.12 0.64
C THR A 30 15.04 23.43 -0.73
N GLY A 31 14.51 22.87 -1.81
CA GLY A 31 14.99 23.09 -3.18
C GLY A 31 16.37 22.50 -3.48
N LYS A 32 16.88 21.62 -2.61
CA LYS A 32 18.18 20.95 -2.75
C LYS A 32 18.11 19.65 -3.57
N ALA A 33 16.90 19.18 -3.86
CA ALA A 33 16.65 18.02 -4.71
C ALA A 33 15.32 18.20 -5.45
N GLU A 34 15.20 17.56 -6.61
CA GLU A 34 13.95 17.53 -7.38
C GLU A 34 13.19 16.23 -7.08
N TYR A 35 11.87 16.33 -6.92
CA TYR A 35 11.00 15.14 -6.85
C TYR A 35 10.66 14.70 -8.27
N LYS A 36 11.39 13.72 -8.78
CA LYS A 36 11.27 13.18 -10.14
C LYS A 36 10.04 12.28 -10.30
N GLU A 37 8.85 12.84 -10.15
CA GLU A 37 7.57 12.10 -10.10
C GLU A 37 7.39 11.15 -11.29
N ASN A 38 7.56 11.65 -12.51
CA ASN A 38 7.38 10.85 -13.73
C ASN A 38 8.40 9.69 -13.85
N GLU A 39 9.66 9.92 -13.47
CA GLU A 39 10.68 8.86 -13.50
C GLU A 39 10.38 7.77 -12.46
N ILE A 40 9.90 8.18 -11.30
CA ILE A 40 9.52 7.30 -10.20
C ILE A 40 8.30 6.45 -10.60
N GLU A 41 7.28 7.05 -11.22
CA GLU A 41 6.09 6.34 -11.69
C GLU A 41 6.44 5.36 -12.82
N ALA A 42 7.23 5.79 -13.82
CA ALA A 42 7.64 4.92 -14.92
C ALA A 42 8.43 3.69 -14.43
N GLU A 43 9.31 3.87 -13.45
CA GLU A 43 10.07 2.76 -12.86
C GLU A 43 9.18 1.79 -12.08
N LEU A 44 8.19 2.30 -11.34
CA LEU A 44 7.22 1.46 -10.64
C LEU A 44 6.33 0.67 -11.60
N GLU A 45 5.88 1.29 -12.70
CA GLU A 45 5.13 0.60 -13.75
C GLU A 45 5.97 -0.51 -14.40
N ARG A 46 7.25 -0.24 -14.67
CA ARG A 46 8.20 -1.24 -15.19
C ARG A 46 8.36 -2.45 -14.24
N LEU A 47 8.21 -2.23 -12.95
CA LEU A 47 8.31 -3.25 -11.89
C LEU A 47 6.98 -3.94 -11.58
N ASP A 48 5.93 -3.71 -12.37
CA ASP A 48 4.58 -4.23 -12.12
C ASP A 48 4.06 -3.86 -10.70
N ALA A 49 4.41 -2.66 -10.25
CA ALA A 49 4.01 -2.19 -8.94
C ALA A 49 2.54 -1.77 -8.93
N ARG A 50 1.79 -2.26 -7.94
CA ARG A 50 0.40 -1.91 -7.76
C ARG A 50 0.24 -0.56 -7.08
N LYS A 51 -0.23 0.42 -7.86
CA LYS A 51 -0.60 1.77 -7.40
C LYS A 51 -1.96 1.74 -6.70
N LEU A 52 -2.04 2.30 -5.50
CA LEU A 52 -3.28 2.46 -4.75
C LEU A 52 -3.48 3.89 -4.31
N ASN A 53 -4.73 4.37 -4.30
CA ASN A 53 -5.08 5.64 -3.68
C ASN A 53 -5.55 5.44 -2.23
N ALA A 54 -4.64 4.94 -1.38
CA ALA A 54 -4.96 4.54 -0.01
C ALA A 54 -5.21 5.76 0.90
N ALA A 55 -4.61 6.92 0.59
CA ALA A 55 -4.85 8.15 1.33
C ALA A 55 -6.31 8.62 1.18
N ASP A 56 -6.81 8.71 -0.05
CA ASP A 56 -8.19 9.16 -0.29
C ASP A 56 -9.20 8.16 0.27
N LYS A 57 -8.96 6.85 0.12
CA LYS A 57 -9.80 5.82 0.75
C LYS A 57 -9.82 5.91 2.27
N ALA A 58 -8.70 6.23 2.91
CA ALA A 58 -8.67 6.44 4.36
C ALA A 58 -9.49 7.68 4.78
N VAL A 59 -9.48 8.74 3.97
CA VAL A 59 -10.31 9.93 4.19
C VAL A 59 -11.79 9.61 3.99
N GLU A 60 -12.17 8.85 2.95
CA GLU A 60 -13.54 8.37 2.71
C GLU A 60 -14.07 7.53 3.89
N LEU A 61 -13.20 6.72 4.52
CA LEU A 61 -13.53 5.95 5.72
C LEU A 61 -13.63 6.81 7.00
N GLY A 62 -13.30 8.10 6.93
CA GLY A 62 -13.37 9.04 8.04
C GLY A 62 -12.14 9.07 8.95
N ASN A 63 -11.03 8.44 8.56
CA ASN A 63 -9.79 8.48 9.34
C ASN A 63 -8.54 8.28 8.47
N ALA A 64 -7.90 9.38 8.06
CA ALA A 64 -6.67 9.35 7.25
C ALA A 64 -5.54 8.46 7.84
N LYS A 65 -5.54 8.19 9.15
CA LYS A 65 -4.52 7.34 9.80
C LYS A 65 -4.62 5.87 9.40
N VAL A 66 -5.70 5.42 8.78
CA VAL A 66 -5.86 4.01 8.38
C VAL A 66 -5.33 3.68 6.99
N MET A 67 -4.70 4.65 6.30
CA MET A 67 -4.12 4.41 4.96
C MET A 67 -3.14 3.23 4.94
N ASN A 68 -2.33 3.05 5.99
CA ASN A 68 -1.36 1.95 6.06
C ASN A 68 -2.05 0.58 6.19
N ILE A 69 -3.24 0.53 6.77
CA ILE A 69 -4.02 -0.70 6.93
C ILE A 69 -4.69 -1.08 5.61
N ILE A 70 -5.09 -0.09 4.81
CA ILE A 70 -5.54 -0.30 3.43
C ILE A 70 -4.40 -0.90 2.60
N LEU A 71 -3.17 -0.35 2.69
CA LEU A 71 -2.00 -0.91 2.02
C LEU A 71 -1.71 -2.34 2.49
N LEU A 72 -1.82 -2.62 3.78
CA LEU A 72 -1.65 -3.96 4.34
C LEU A 72 -2.66 -4.95 3.76
N GLY A 73 -3.95 -4.60 3.72
CA GLY A 73 -4.98 -5.45 3.14
C GLY A 73 -4.72 -5.77 1.66
N ALA A 74 -4.29 -4.78 0.89
CA ALA A 74 -3.93 -4.99 -0.50
C ALA A 74 -2.68 -5.87 -0.66
N LEU A 75 -1.66 -5.70 0.19
CA LEU A 75 -0.47 -6.54 0.18
C LEU A 75 -0.82 -8.00 0.52
N VAL A 76 -1.60 -8.22 1.58
CA VAL A 76 -2.10 -9.54 1.99
C VAL A 76 -2.81 -10.22 0.83
N LYS A 77 -3.71 -9.50 0.14
CA LYS A 77 -4.43 -10.07 -1.00
C LYS A 77 -3.49 -10.38 -2.17
N SER A 78 -2.53 -9.50 -2.45
CA SER A 78 -1.53 -9.68 -3.51
C SER A 78 -0.60 -10.87 -3.26
N MET A 79 -0.41 -11.25 -2.00
CA MET A 79 0.44 -12.37 -1.57
C MET A 79 -0.36 -13.66 -1.26
N GLU A 80 -1.68 -13.67 -1.48
CA GLU A 80 -2.56 -14.82 -1.18
C GLU A 80 -2.51 -15.28 0.29
N LEU A 81 -2.32 -14.32 1.20
CA LEU A 81 -2.27 -14.55 2.65
C LEU A 81 -3.64 -14.39 3.33
N ASP A 82 -4.73 -14.44 2.57
CA ASP A 82 -6.11 -14.24 3.05
C ASP A 82 -6.67 -15.41 3.86
N HIS A 83 -5.92 -16.52 3.94
CA HIS A 83 -6.21 -17.64 4.83
C HIS A 83 -5.87 -17.37 6.30
N ILE A 84 -5.04 -16.36 6.58
CA ILE A 84 -4.66 -15.97 7.95
C ILE A 84 -5.81 -15.15 8.57
N ASN A 85 -6.03 -15.32 9.88
CA ASN A 85 -7.03 -14.54 10.62
C ASN A 85 -6.52 -13.12 10.93
N TRP A 86 -6.47 -12.27 9.90
CA TRP A 86 -6.01 -10.89 10.01
C TRP A 86 -6.90 -10.03 10.90
N GLU A 87 -8.21 -10.29 10.98
CA GLU A 87 -9.10 -9.55 11.87
C GLU A 87 -8.71 -9.71 13.34
N ASN A 88 -8.35 -10.93 13.77
CA ASN A 88 -7.85 -11.15 15.12
C ASN A 88 -6.49 -10.49 15.34
N ILE A 89 -5.57 -10.60 14.40
CA ILE A 89 -4.25 -9.93 14.49
C ILE A 89 -4.43 -8.41 14.63
N ILE A 90 -5.35 -7.81 13.87
CA ILE A 90 -5.65 -6.39 13.98
C ILE A 90 -6.19 -6.07 15.37
N LYS A 91 -7.17 -6.83 15.87
CA LYS A 91 -7.75 -6.65 17.21
C LYS A 91 -6.68 -6.67 18.31
N ASP A 92 -5.71 -7.56 18.20
CA ASP A 92 -4.64 -7.73 19.21
C ASP A 92 -3.59 -6.62 19.17
N ASN A 93 -3.45 -5.91 18.05
CA ASN A 93 -2.40 -4.90 17.84
C ASN A 93 -2.90 -3.45 17.84
N VAL A 94 -4.21 -3.22 17.79
CA VAL A 94 -4.80 -1.87 17.78
C VAL A 94 -5.61 -1.61 19.04
N LYS A 95 -5.66 -0.34 19.47
CA LYS A 95 -6.48 0.06 20.62
C LYS A 95 -7.95 -0.21 20.30
N GLU A 96 -8.69 -0.69 21.30
CA GLU A 96 -10.10 -1.10 21.19
C GLU A 96 -10.97 -0.13 20.37
N LYS A 97 -10.89 1.17 20.69
CA LYS A 97 -11.65 2.23 19.99
C LYS A 97 -11.36 2.39 18.50
N PHE A 98 -10.31 1.76 17.99
CA PHE A 98 -9.90 1.82 16.58
C PHE A 98 -10.04 0.48 15.86
N ILE A 99 -10.45 -0.59 16.54
CA ILE A 99 -10.57 -1.93 15.93
C ILE A 99 -11.44 -1.89 14.67
N ASP A 100 -12.67 -1.40 14.80
CA ASP A 100 -13.65 -1.45 13.71
C ASP A 100 -13.19 -0.71 12.46
N ILE A 101 -12.60 0.48 12.64
CA ILE A 101 -12.12 1.28 11.51
C ILE A 101 -10.89 0.65 10.84
N ASN A 102 -10.01 -0.02 11.60
CA ASN A 102 -8.87 -0.74 11.05
C ASN A 102 -9.32 -1.99 10.29
N ILE A 103 -10.29 -2.75 10.81
CA ILE A 103 -10.87 -3.90 10.09
C ILE A 103 -11.52 -3.46 8.78
N LYS A 104 -12.33 -2.38 8.81
CA LYS A 104 -12.93 -1.81 7.58
C LYS A 104 -11.86 -1.39 6.57
N ALA A 105 -10.81 -0.70 7.02
CA ALA A 105 -9.71 -0.28 6.18
C ALA A 105 -8.96 -1.47 5.56
N PHE A 106 -8.71 -2.52 6.34
CA PHE A 106 -8.04 -3.73 5.86
C PHE A 106 -8.86 -4.42 4.76
N ASN A 107 -10.15 -4.60 5.01
CA ASN A 107 -11.08 -5.18 4.05
C ASN A 107 -11.22 -4.33 2.79
N GLU A 108 -11.17 -3.00 2.91
CA GLU A 108 -11.13 -2.11 1.75
C GLU A 108 -9.87 -2.32 0.92
N GLY A 109 -8.70 -2.41 1.58
CA GLY A 109 -7.43 -2.77 0.94
C GLY A 109 -7.51 -4.08 0.15
N MET A 110 -8.08 -5.12 0.73
CA MET A 110 -8.25 -6.42 0.06
C MET A 110 -9.11 -6.32 -1.21
N LYS A 111 -10.16 -5.48 -1.22
CA LYS A 111 -11.06 -5.32 -2.38
C LYS A 111 -10.40 -4.59 -3.55
N LEU A 112 -9.41 -3.74 -3.27
CA LEU A 112 -8.66 -3.01 -4.31
C LEU A 112 -7.75 -3.94 -5.13
N VAL A 113 -7.64 -5.21 -4.74
CA VAL A 113 -6.91 -6.24 -5.45
C VAL A 113 -7.88 -7.27 -6.00
N THR A 114 -8.07 -7.26 -7.32
CA THR A 114 -8.69 -8.39 -8.02
C THR A 114 -7.66 -9.51 -8.18
N LYS A 115 -8.11 -10.77 -8.10
CA LYS A 115 -7.26 -11.89 -8.52
C LYS A 115 -6.97 -11.68 -10.00
N GLU A 116 -5.71 -11.47 -10.35
CA GLU A 116 -5.27 -11.62 -11.74
C GLU A 116 -5.64 -13.05 -12.14
N ALA A 117 -6.51 -13.18 -13.15
CA ALA A 117 -6.69 -14.46 -13.80
C ALA A 117 -5.30 -14.87 -14.29
N VAL A 118 -4.78 -15.98 -13.78
CA VAL A 118 -3.55 -16.59 -14.29
C VAL A 118 -3.72 -16.66 -15.80
N ALA A 119 -2.94 -15.87 -16.53
CA ALA A 119 -2.83 -16.04 -17.97
C ALA A 119 -2.19 -17.42 -18.17
N THR A 120 -3.04 -18.43 -18.37
CA THR A 120 -2.63 -19.73 -18.90
C THR A 120 -2.01 -19.45 -20.26
N ASN A 121 -0.70 -19.72 -20.35
CA ASN A 121 0.06 -19.79 -21.59
C ASN A 121 -0.59 -20.72 -22.62
#